data_AF-Q09Q55-F1
#
_entry.id   AF-Q09Q55-F1
#
_cell.length_a   1.000
_cell.length_b   1.000
_cell.length_c   1.000
_cell.angle_alpha   90.00
_cell.angle_beta   90.00
_cell.angle_gamma   90.00
#
_symmetry.space_group_name_H-M   'P 1'
#
loop_
_entity.id
_entity.type
_entity.pdbx_description
1 polymer ?
#
loop_
_entity_poly.entity_id
_entity_poly.type
_entity_poly.pdbx_seq_one_letter_code
_entity_poly.pdbx_strand_id
1 'polypeptide(L)'
;ELGRNLSIEDLRAAFDVVVLATGLSGDRRLGIPGDDLPGIVGSGRFTRCVNDHPAAGDLPTVGRRVVLVGGGNVAMDIIRLLSKQPDEFTGSDLHPDTLGRLRSEGPRRIDVVVRSTPTDAKFDPVMMRELAHLASTEFRLADAGVLATA
;
A
#
# COMPACT_ATOMS: atom_id res chain seq x y z
N GLU A 1 16.34 19.29 -7.67
CA GLU A 1 14.89 19.03 -7.68
C GLU A 1 14.18 20.08 -8.54
N LEU A 2 13.36 19.64 -9.49
CA LEU A 2 12.55 20.52 -10.34
C LEU A 2 11.54 21.30 -9.49
N GLY A 3 11.41 22.61 -9.72
CA GLY A 3 10.60 23.53 -8.93
C GLY A 3 11.29 24.09 -7.68
N ARG A 4 12.41 23.50 -7.22
CA ARG A 4 13.22 24.02 -6.10
C ARG A 4 14.56 24.57 -6.54
N ASN A 5 15.33 23.77 -7.30
CA ASN A 5 16.69 24.13 -7.73
C ASN A 5 16.76 24.59 -9.18
N LEU A 6 15.74 24.27 -9.97
CA LEU A 6 15.59 24.67 -11.36
C LEU A 6 14.11 24.76 -11.72
N SER A 7 13.75 25.65 -12.63
CA SER A 7 12.39 25.77 -13.17
C SER A 7 12.21 24.86 -14.39
N ILE A 8 10.96 24.67 -14.84
CA ILE A 8 10.69 23.94 -16.08
C ILE A 8 11.07 24.80 -17.31
N GLU A 9 11.03 26.12 -17.15
CA GLU A 9 11.45 27.12 -18.13
C GLU A 9 12.95 27.02 -18.40
N ASP A 10 13.77 26.84 -17.36
CA ASP A 10 15.22 26.64 -17.52
C ASP A 10 15.51 25.41 -18.38
N LEU A 11 14.77 24.32 -18.19
CA LEU A 11 14.91 23.10 -18.99
C LEU A 11 14.46 23.30 -20.43
N ARG A 12 13.35 24.00 -20.65
CA ARG A 12 12.83 24.28 -22.00
C ARG A 12 13.74 25.22 -22.80
N ALA A 13 14.49 26.10 -22.12
CA ALA A 13 15.47 26.96 -22.76
C ALA A 13 16.75 26.19 -23.14
N ALA A 14 17.10 25.14 -22.39
CA ALA A 14 18.33 24.38 -22.57
C ALA A 14 18.19 23.15 -23.48
N PHE A 15 16.98 22.65 -23.70
CA PHE A 15 16.71 21.40 -24.44
C PHE A 15 15.56 21.56 -25.42
N ASP A 16 15.67 20.91 -26.59
CA ASP A 16 14.62 20.91 -27.62
C ASP A 16 13.34 20.18 -27.17
N VAL A 17 13.49 19.17 -26.30
CA VAL A 17 12.38 18.36 -25.77
C VAL A 17 12.60 18.09 -24.28
N VAL A 18 11.55 18.26 -23.49
CA VAL A 18 11.54 17.95 -22.06
C VAL A 18 10.45 16.91 -21.77
N VAL A 19 10.85 15.76 -21.21
CA VAL A 19 9.94 14.69 -20.79
C VAL A 19 9.82 14.69 -19.27
N LEU A 20 8.59 14.84 -18.77
CA LEU A 20 8.32 14.74 -17.34
C LEU A 20 8.00 13.30 -16.96
N ALA A 21 8.96 12.65 -16.30
CA ALA A 21 8.84 11.28 -15.79
C ALA A 21 8.90 11.23 -14.25
N THR A 22 8.26 12.20 -13.58
CA THR A 22 8.33 12.39 -12.11
C THR A 22 7.51 11.38 -11.31
N GLY A 23 6.69 10.57 -11.99
CA GLY A 23 5.76 9.65 -11.34
C GLY A 23 4.69 10.36 -10.50
N LEU A 24 4.05 9.60 -9.60
CA LEU A 24 3.02 10.06 -8.66
C LEU A 24 3.54 9.91 -7.23
N SER A 25 3.73 11.03 -6.54
CA SER A 25 4.22 11.04 -5.16
C SER A 25 3.09 10.96 -4.13
N GLY A 26 1.92 11.52 -4.43
CA GLY A 26 0.80 11.63 -3.50
C GLY A 26 -0.15 10.42 -3.51
N ASP A 27 -0.65 10.07 -2.33
CA ASP A 27 -1.75 9.14 -2.16
C ASP A 27 -3.11 9.81 -2.42
N ARG A 28 -4.07 9.05 -2.95
CA ARG A 28 -5.46 9.53 -3.10
C ARG A 28 -6.18 9.44 -1.76
N ARG A 29 -6.81 10.54 -1.35
CA ARG A 29 -7.69 10.62 -0.17
C ARG A 29 -8.97 9.79 -0.37
N LEU A 30 -9.55 9.30 0.72
CA LEU A 30 -10.83 8.59 0.66
C LEU A 30 -11.99 9.56 0.37
N GLY A 31 -11.88 10.82 0.80
CA GLY A 31 -12.91 11.84 0.57
C GLY A 31 -14.16 11.63 1.43
N ILE A 32 -14.00 11.02 2.60
CA ILE A 32 -15.09 10.76 3.56
C ILE A 32 -14.77 11.46 4.90
N PRO A 33 -15.79 11.77 5.73
CA PRO A 33 -15.55 12.34 7.05
C PRO A 33 -14.59 11.46 7.88
N GLY A 34 -13.57 12.09 8.44
CA GLY A 34 -12.55 11.43 9.25
C GLY A 34 -11.42 10.75 8.47
N ASP A 35 -11.26 11.00 7.16
CA ASP A 35 -10.15 10.45 6.35
C ASP A 35 -8.76 11.05 6.65
N ASP A 36 -8.69 11.87 7.69
CA ASP A 36 -7.51 12.50 8.28
C ASP A 36 -7.22 12.02 9.71
N LEU A 37 -8.05 11.15 10.28
CA LEU A 37 -7.86 10.62 11.63
C LEU A 37 -6.54 9.83 11.77
N PRO A 38 -5.91 9.83 12.96
CA PRO A 38 -4.74 9.01 13.23
C PRO A 38 -4.99 7.54 12.92
N GLY A 39 -4.02 6.88 12.28
CA GLY A 39 -4.12 5.49 11.85
C GLY A 39 -4.59 5.33 10.39
N ILE A 40 -5.07 6.39 9.74
CA ILE A 40 -5.32 6.37 8.29
C ILE A 40 -4.02 6.68 7.54
N VAL A 41 -3.56 5.71 6.76
CA VAL A 41 -2.30 5.80 6.04
C VAL A 41 -2.51 5.45 4.57
N GLY A 42 -2.04 6.33 3.68
CA GLY A 42 -2.01 6.07 2.25
C GLY A 42 -1.09 4.90 1.90
N SER A 43 -1.52 4.04 0.98
CA SER A 43 -0.78 2.83 0.60
C SER A 43 0.62 3.14 0.07
N GLY A 44 0.79 4.22 -0.71
CA GLY A 44 2.07 4.67 -1.22
C GLY A 44 3.00 5.19 -0.13
N ARG A 45 2.48 5.92 0.86
CA ARG A 45 3.26 6.27 2.06
C ARG A 45 3.69 5.02 2.82
N PHE A 46 2.78 4.08 3.04
CA PHE A 46 3.08 2.84 3.76
C PHE A 46 4.17 2.02 3.06
N THR A 47 4.05 1.78 1.75
CA THR A 47 5.07 1.02 0.99
C THR A 47 6.41 1.75 0.94
N ARG A 48 6.41 3.09 0.85
CA ARG A 48 7.64 3.88 0.98
C ARG A 48 8.31 3.69 2.34
N CYS A 49 7.57 3.65 3.44
CA CYS A 49 8.15 3.38 4.76
C CYS A 49 8.73 1.97 4.85
N VAL A 50 8.04 0.98 4.27
CA VAL A 50 8.48 -0.42 4.30
C VAL A 50 9.76 -0.63 3.47
N ASN A 51 9.90 0.10 2.37
CA ASN A 51 11.06 0.05 1.48
C ASN A 51 12.14 1.10 1.82
N ASP A 52 12.16 1.61 3.07
CA ASP A 52 13.13 2.57 3.59
C ASP A 52 13.35 3.81 2.69
N HIS A 53 12.30 4.28 2.04
CA HIS A 53 12.40 5.45 1.18
C HIS A 53 12.72 6.69 2.04
N PRO A 54 13.76 7.49 1.72
CA PRO A 54 14.26 8.58 2.58
C PRO A 54 13.21 9.63 2.95
N ALA A 55 12.20 9.84 2.10
CA ALA A 55 11.12 10.80 2.32
C ALA A 55 9.85 10.20 2.99
N ALA A 56 9.85 8.94 3.42
CA ALA A 56 8.65 8.27 3.93
C ALA A 56 8.25 8.70 5.36
N GLY A 57 9.22 9.18 6.14
CA GLY A 57 9.08 9.39 7.57
C GLY A 57 8.87 8.07 8.33
N ASP A 58 8.33 8.15 9.53
CA ASP A 58 8.20 6.99 10.41
C ASP A 58 7.21 5.95 9.88
N LEU A 59 7.61 4.67 9.97
CA LEU A 59 6.73 3.54 9.76
C LEU A 59 5.52 3.63 10.72
N PRO A 60 4.29 3.59 10.20
CA PRO A 60 3.10 3.68 11.03
C PRO A 60 2.95 2.44 11.90
N THR A 61 2.33 2.61 13.07
CA THR A 61 1.95 1.48 13.92
C THR A 61 0.89 0.64 13.22
N VAL A 62 1.14 -0.67 13.10
CA VAL A 62 0.19 -1.63 12.56
C VAL A 62 -0.40 -2.42 13.71
N GLY A 63 -1.70 -2.28 13.94
CA GLY A 63 -2.41 -3.02 14.98
C GLY A 63 -2.83 -4.42 14.54
N ARG A 64 -3.46 -5.16 15.47
CA ARG A 64 -3.94 -6.54 15.24
C ARG A 64 -5.04 -6.65 14.18
N ARG A 65 -5.78 -5.57 13.91
CA ARG A 65 -6.81 -5.51 12.87
C ARG A 65 -6.51 -4.35 11.93
N VAL A 66 -6.46 -4.64 10.65
CA VAL A 66 -6.21 -3.67 9.58
C VAL A 66 -7.39 -3.68 8.62
N VAL A 67 -7.85 -2.49 8.23
CA VAL A 67 -8.82 -2.34 7.13
C VAL A 67 -8.06 -1.76 5.94
N LEU A 68 -8.09 -2.46 4.82
CA LEU A 68 -7.46 -2.03 3.60
C LEU A 68 -8.53 -1.67 2.57
N VAL A 69 -8.55 -0.41 2.12
CA VAL A 69 -9.52 0.09 1.15
C VAL A 69 -8.87 0.15 -0.23
N GLY A 70 -9.29 -0.74 -1.13
CA GLY A 70 -8.75 -0.83 -2.48
C GLY A 70 -8.48 -2.27 -2.92
N GLY A 71 -8.62 -2.52 -4.23
CA GLY A 71 -8.44 -3.83 -4.85
C GLY A 71 -7.50 -3.79 -6.06
N GLY A 72 -6.37 -3.09 -5.94
CA GLY A 72 -5.31 -3.08 -6.96
C GLY A 72 -4.05 -3.82 -6.49
N ASN A 73 -3.01 -3.88 -7.31
CA ASN A 73 -1.79 -4.64 -6.96
C ASN A 73 -1.12 -4.17 -5.66
N VAL A 74 -1.06 -2.86 -5.42
CA VAL A 74 -0.49 -2.31 -4.16
C VAL A 74 -1.25 -2.83 -2.93
N ALA A 75 -2.57 -3.00 -3.02
CA ALA A 75 -3.37 -3.58 -1.94
C ALA A 75 -2.93 -5.04 -1.67
N MET A 76 -2.77 -5.82 -2.73
CA MET A 76 -2.34 -7.22 -2.64
C MET A 76 -0.92 -7.36 -2.08
N ASP A 77 -0.01 -6.48 -2.46
CA ASP A 77 1.35 -6.45 -1.90
C ASP A 77 1.35 -6.16 -0.41
N ILE A 78 0.52 -5.22 0.05
CA ILE A 78 0.39 -4.92 1.48
C ILE A 78 -0.21 -6.11 2.23
N ILE A 79 -1.24 -6.76 1.68
CA ILE A 79 -1.80 -7.99 2.26
C ILE A 79 -0.71 -9.06 2.37
N ARG A 80 0.04 -9.31 1.30
CA ARG A 80 1.11 -10.30 1.26
C ARG A 80 2.20 -10.00 2.30
N LEU A 81 2.67 -8.75 2.35
CA LEU A 81 3.63 -8.28 3.33
C LEU A 81 3.12 -8.51 4.76
N LEU A 82 1.88 -8.12 5.05
CA LEU A 82 1.32 -8.21 6.39
C LEU A 82 0.96 -9.66 6.80
N SER A 83 0.74 -10.56 5.86
CA SER A 83 0.36 -11.95 6.14
C SER A 83 1.51 -12.95 6.20
N LYS A 84 2.60 -12.71 5.47
CA LYS A 84 3.77 -13.62 5.45
C LYS A 84 4.40 -13.81 6.83
N GLN A 85 4.90 -15.01 7.09
CA GLN A 85 5.70 -15.33 8.27
C GLN A 85 7.14 -14.81 8.14
N PRO A 86 7.86 -14.57 9.25
CA PRO A 86 9.22 -14.01 9.22
C PRO A 86 10.22 -14.78 8.36
N ASP A 87 10.14 -16.10 8.36
CA ASP A 87 10.99 -16.99 7.54
C ASP A 87 10.73 -16.85 6.04
N GLU A 88 9.50 -16.49 5.64
CA GLU A 88 9.13 -16.21 4.24
C GLU A 88 9.73 -14.90 3.70
N PHE A 89 10.43 -14.13 4.53
CA PHE A 89 11.22 -12.95 4.14
C PHE A 89 12.71 -13.25 3.97
N THR A 90 13.15 -14.49 4.18
CA THR A 90 14.55 -14.89 3.98
C THR A 90 14.98 -14.58 2.55
N GLY A 91 16.06 -13.81 2.40
CA GLY A 91 16.58 -13.39 1.10
C GLY A 91 15.89 -12.18 0.47
N SER A 92 14.91 -11.58 1.15
CA SER A 92 14.37 -10.27 0.76
C SER A 92 15.28 -9.13 1.21
N ASP A 93 15.07 -7.96 0.63
CA ASP A 93 15.72 -6.69 0.97
C ASP A 93 15.00 -5.91 2.09
N LEU A 94 13.96 -6.51 2.71
CA LEU A 94 13.23 -5.88 3.79
C LEU A 94 14.12 -5.73 5.03
N HIS A 95 14.23 -4.49 5.54
CA HIS A 95 15.05 -4.23 6.71
C HIS A 95 14.54 -4.99 7.96
N PRO A 96 15.43 -5.68 8.71
CA PRO A 96 15.02 -6.48 9.87
C PRO A 96 14.23 -5.68 10.92
N ASP A 97 14.60 -4.43 11.17
CA ASP A 97 13.89 -3.57 12.13
C ASP A 97 12.47 -3.23 11.65
N THR A 98 12.29 -3.00 10.35
CA THR A 98 10.97 -2.77 9.73
C THR A 98 10.10 -4.00 9.89
N LEU A 99 10.66 -5.19 9.61
CA LEU A 99 9.96 -6.46 9.83
C LEU A 99 9.59 -6.65 11.31
N GLY A 100 10.53 -6.40 12.24
CA GLY A 100 10.28 -6.50 13.68
C GLY A 100 9.15 -5.58 14.16
N ARG A 101 9.13 -4.33 13.68
CA ARG A 101 8.08 -3.34 14.00
C ARG A 101 6.71 -3.70 13.43
N LEU A 102 6.65 -4.25 12.23
CA LEU A 102 5.39 -4.74 11.64
C LEU A 102 4.82 -5.95 12.40
N ARG A 103 5.66 -6.66 13.16
CA ARG A 103 5.31 -7.93 13.82
C ARG A 103 5.06 -7.82 15.31
N SER A 104 5.52 -6.78 15.99
CA SER A 104 5.39 -6.63 17.47
C SER A 104 3.96 -6.85 17.97
N GLU A 105 2.96 -6.32 17.26
CA GLU A 105 1.52 -6.58 17.48
C GLU A 105 0.81 -7.10 16.23
N GLY A 106 1.58 -7.66 15.28
CA GLY A 106 1.23 -7.81 13.86
C GLY A 106 -0.20 -8.30 13.56
N PRO A 107 -0.72 -7.94 12.36
CA PRO A 107 -2.13 -8.12 12.05
C PRO A 107 -2.54 -9.59 12.09
N ARG A 108 -3.67 -9.85 12.75
CA ARG A 108 -4.35 -11.16 12.79
C ARG A 108 -5.58 -11.20 11.90
N ARG A 109 -6.05 -10.02 11.49
CA ARG A 109 -7.20 -9.86 10.60
C ARG A 109 -6.96 -8.66 9.70
N ILE A 110 -7.07 -8.90 8.40
CA ILE A 110 -7.04 -7.87 7.36
C ILE A 110 -8.40 -7.91 6.67
N ASP A 111 -9.22 -6.87 6.90
CA ASP A 111 -10.48 -6.70 6.19
C ASP A 111 -10.20 -5.90 4.91
N VAL A 112 -10.47 -6.48 3.75
CA VAL A 112 -10.24 -5.84 2.44
C VAL A 112 -11.56 -5.34 1.89
N VAL A 113 -11.67 -4.03 1.71
CA VAL A 113 -12.88 -3.37 1.20
C VAL A 113 -12.61 -2.91 -0.23
N VAL A 114 -13.34 -3.49 -1.17
CA VAL A 114 -13.25 -3.16 -2.59
C VAL A 114 -14.62 -2.70 -3.05
N ARG A 115 -14.68 -1.53 -3.70
CA ARG A 115 -15.94 -0.96 -4.21
C ARG A 115 -16.48 -1.64 -5.48
N SER A 116 -15.63 -2.42 -6.15
CA SER A 116 -15.97 -3.12 -7.40
C SER A 116 -16.38 -4.56 -7.11
N THR A 117 -17.02 -5.19 -8.09
CA THR A 117 -17.19 -6.64 -8.10
C THR A 117 -15.82 -7.34 -8.18
N PRO A 118 -15.74 -8.63 -7.81
CA PRO A 118 -14.52 -9.42 -8.02
C PRO A 118 -14.06 -9.46 -9.48
N THR A 119 -14.99 -9.45 -10.44
CA THR A 119 -14.68 -9.46 -11.88
C THR A 119 -14.11 -8.15 -12.40
N ASP A 120 -14.48 -7.03 -11.76
CA ASP A 120 -14.02 -5.68 -12.14
C ASP A 120 -12.84 -5.17 -11.30
N ALA A 121 -12.34 -6.00 -10.39
CA ALA A 121 -11.20 -5.67 -9.55
C ALA A 121 -9.94 -5.41 -10.39
N LYS A 122 -9.05 -4.57 -9.86
CA LYS A 122 -7.88 -4.06 -10.59
C LYS A 122 -6.58 -4.76 -10.22
N PHE A 123 -6.65 -5.81 -9.41
CA PHE A 123 -5.49 -6.65 -9.15
C PHE A 123 -5.30 -7.64 -10.30
N ASP A 124 -4.04 -8.01 -10.54
CA ASP A 124 -3.73 -9.06 -11.50
C ASP A 124 -4.06 -10.44 -10.91
N PRO A 125 -4.58 -11.38 -11.72
CA PRO A 125 -4.88 -12.74 -11.24
C PRO A 125 -3.67 -13.47 -10.64
N VAL A 126 -2.44 -13.12 -11.02
CA VAL A 126 -1.20 -13.65 -10.43
C VAL A 126 -1.13 -13.31 -8.94
N MET A 127 -1.46 -12.08 -8.56
CA MET A 127 -1.39 -11.62 -7.17
C MET A 127 -2.33 -12.41 -6.27
N MET A 128 -3.53 -12.73 -6.77
CA MET A 128 -4.47 -13.60 -6.05
C MET A 128 -3.96 -15.02 -5.89
N ARG A 129 -3.29 -15.57 -6.91
CA ARG A 129 -2.65 -16.88 -6.79
C ARG A 129 -1.55 -16.86 -5.74
N GLU A 130 -0.74 -15.81 -5.69
CA GLU A 130 0.30 -15.68 -4.66
C GLU A 130 -0.29 -15.63 -3.25
N LEU A 131 -1.37 -14.87 -3.05
CA LEU A 131 -2.08 -14.83 -1.78
C LEU A 131 -2.59 -16.22 -1.37
N ALA A 132 -3.13 -16.99 -2.32
CA ALA A 132 -3.64 -18.33 -2.04
C ALA A 132 -2.57 -19.33 -1.56
N HIS A 133 -1.27 -19.05 -1.77
CA HIS A 133 -0.16 -19.90 -1.31
C HIS A 133 0.39 -19.49 0.07
N LEU A 134 -0.19 -18.48 0.74
CA LEU A 134 0.25 -18.07 2.07
C LEU A 134 -0.08 -19.15 3.11
N ALA A 135 0.96 -19.72 3.72
CA ALA A 135 0.87 -20.93 4.54
C ALA A 135 -0.01 -20.78 5.80
N SER A 136 -0.10 -19.56 6.36
CA SER A 136 -0.73 -19.30 7.66
C SER A 136 -1.92 -18.34 7.56
N THR A 137 -2.60 -18.28 6.40
CA THR A 137 -3.71 -17.34 6.16
C THR A 137 -4.99 -18.06 5.76
N GLU A 138 -6.08 -17.80 6.47
CA GLU A 138 -7.42 -18.20 6.07
C GLU A 138 -8.08 -17.06 5.27
N PHE A 139 -8.58 -17.36 4.07
CA PHE A 139 -9.32 -16.41 3.25
C PHE A 139 -10.82 -16.62 3.44
N ARG A 140 -11.51 -15.57 3.87
CA ARG A 140 -12.97 -15.55 3.97
C ARG A 140 -13.52 -14.49 3.04
N LEU A 141 -14.41 -14.91 2.15
CA LEU A 141 -15.26 -13.99 1.40
C LEU A 141 -16.49 -13.74 2.27
N ALA A 142 -16.71 -12.49 2.67
CA ALA A 142 -17.99 -12.12 3.27
C ALA A 142 -19.08 -12.22 2.20
N ASP A 143 -20.23 -12.81 2.53
CA ASP A 143 -21.43 -12.65 1.70
C ASP A 143 -21.62 -11.16 1.45
N ALA A 144 -21.86 -10.80 0.19
CA ALA A 144 -22.00 -9.42 -0.27
C ALA A 144 -23.28 -8.78 0.30
N GLY A 145 -23.35 -8.60 1.61
CA GLY A 145 -24.25 -7.67 2.25
C GLY A 145 -23.80 -6.28 1.80
N VAL A 146 -24.66 -5.62 1.02
CA VAL A 146 -24.53 -4.19 0.71
C VAL A 146 -24.18 -3.49 2.02
N LEU A 147 -23.02 -2.81 2.07
CA LEU A 147 -22.78 -1.81 3.11
C LEU A 147 -23.87 -0.76 2.88
N ALA A 148 -24.99 -0.91 3.57
CA ALA A 148 -26.10 0.01 3.50
C ALA A 148 -25.54 1.37 3.87
N THR A 149 -25.47 2.24 2.87
CA THR A 149 -25.20 3.66 3.05
C THR A 149 -26.28 4.20 3.98
N ALA A 150 -25.87 4.62 5.18
CA ALA A 150 -26.69 5.46 6.06
C ALA A 150 -26.77 6.88 5.50
#